data_AF-A0AAD2F449-F1
#
_entry.id   AF-A0AAD2F449-F1
#
_cell.length_a   1.000
_cell.length_b   1.000
_cell.length_c   1.000
_cell.angle_alpha   90.00
_cell.angle_beta   90.00
_cell.angle_gamma   90.00
#
_symmetry.space_group_name_H-M   'P 1'
#
loop_
_entity.id
_entity.type
_entity.pdbx_description
1 polymer ?
#
loop_
_entity_poly.entity_id
_entity_poly.type
_entity_poly.pdbx_seq_one_letter_code
_entity_poly.pdbx_strand_id
1 'polypeptide(L)'
;MVSIHMAGITLQQAQAQLDAWIAANTAVAAGQSYSIGGRSLTRVNAAEILNQIEFWERRVVRLSNGRGGIRVRYAQSNGQGQQGGQGSPSNSGIPW
;
A
#
# COMPACT_ATOMS: atom_id res chain seq x y z
N MET A 1 -6.41 -12.19 2.08
CA MET A 1 -5.63 -11.06 1.54
C MET A 1 -4.91 -10.41 2.71
N VAL A 2 -3.69 -10.86 3.02
CA VAL A 2 -2.91 -10.33 4.15
C VAL A 2 -1.80 -9.46 3.57
N SER A 3 -1.95 -8.15 3.69
CA SER A 3 -0.95 -7.17 3.25
C SER A 3 0.23 -7.20 4.24
N ILE A 4 1.36 -7.71 3.76
CA ILE A 4 2.60 -7.87 4.51
C ILE A 4 3.22 -6.47 4.69
N HIS A 5 3.24 -5.95 5.92
CA HIS A 5 3.96 -4.72 6.25
C HIS A 5 5.42 -5.04 6.50
N MET A 6 6.27 -4.84 5.49
CA MET A 6 7.72 -4.92 5.65
C MET A 6 8.40 -3.73 4.97
N ALA A 7 9.11 -2.95 5.78
CA ALA A 7 9.97 -1.82 5.44
C ALA A 7 9.28 -0.55 4.88
N GLY A 8 8.59 0.19 5.75
CA GLY A 8 8.10 1.54 5.45
C GLY A 8 6.92 1.60 4.46
N ILE A 9 6.21 2.73 4.45
CA ILE A 9 5.15 2.98 3.47
C ILE A 9 5.71 2.93 2.04
N THR A 10 4.93 2.42 1.09
CA THR A 10 5.29 2.42 -0.34
C THR A 10 5.03 3.80 -0.97
N LEU A 11 5.63 4.07 -2.14
CA LEU A 11 5.38 5.31 -2.89
C LEU A 11 3.88 5.51 -3.19
N GLN A 12 3.20 4.43 -3.58
CA GLN A 12 1.76 4.46 -3.88
C GLN A 12 0.94 4.79 -2.63
N GLN A 13 1.30 4.23 -1.47
CA GLN A 13 0.63 4.54 -0.20
C GLN A 13 0.88 6.00 0.22
N ALA A 14 2.11 6.50 0.05
CA ALA A 14 2.44 7.89 0.33
C ALA A 14 1.66 8.86 -0.57
N GLN A 15 1.53 8.53 -1.86
CA GLN A 15 0.76 9.32 -2.81
C GLN A 15 -0.74 9.32 -2.48
N ALA A 16 -1.29 8.16 -2.12
CA ALA A 16 -2.70 8.05 -1.71
C ALA A 16 -3.01 8.88 -0.46
N GLN A 17 -2.09 8.92 0.50
CA GLN A 17 -2.22 9.78 1.68
C GLN A 17 -2.15 11.25 1.29
N LEU A 18 -1.16 11.66 0.48
CA LEU A 18 -1.03 13.04 0.02
C LEU A 18 -2.32 13.54 -0.66
N ASP A 19 -2.89 12.72 -1.55
CA ASP A 19 -4.14 13.04 -2.24
C ASP A 19 -5.31 13.23 -1.27
N ALA A 20 -5.46 12.34 -0.29
CA ALA A 20 -6.49 12.46 0.75
C ALA A 20 -6.35 13.76 1.57
N TRP A 21 -5.13 14.19 1.90
CA TRP A 21 -4.90 15.43 2.62
C TRP A 21 -5.14 16.68 1.75
N ILE A 22 -4.86 16.63 0.45
CA ILE A 22 -5.21 17.70 -0.50
C ILE A 22 -6.73 17.83 -0.64
N ALA A 23 -7.44 16.71 -0.73
CA ALA A 23 -8.90 16.69 -0.74
C ALA A 23 -9.48 17.27 0.56
N ALA A 24 -8.90 16.92 1.71
CA ALA A 24 -9.29 17.49 3.00
C ALA A 24 -9.09 19.01 3.03
N ASN A 25 -7.95 19.52 2.53
CA ASN A 25 -7.71 20.96 2.44
C ASN A 25 -8.78 21.68 1.61
N THR A 26 -9.16 21.09 0.48
CA THR A 26 -10.19 21.64 -0.43
C THR A 26 -11.57 21.65 0.23
N ALA A 27 -11.97 20.53 0.84
CA ALA A 27 -13.25 20.42 1.56
C ALA A 27 -13.33 21.43 2.72
N VAL A 28 -12.26 21.52 3.51
CA VAL A 28 -12.17 22.45 4.63
C VAL A 28 -12.19 23.91 4.16
N ALA A 29 -11.49 24.25 3.07
CA ALA A 29 -11.56 25.57 2.45
C ALA A 29 -12.99 25.91 2.01
N ALA A 30 -13.73 24.93 1.46
CA ALA A 30 -15.15 25.06 1.14
C ALA A 30 -16.09 25.13 2.37
N GLY A 31 -15.56 24.93 3.58
CA GLY A 31 -16.32 24.97 4.84
C GLY A 31 -16.98 23.64 5.20
N GLN A 32 -16.61 22.57 4.52
CA GLN A 32 -17.07 21.22 4.82
C GLN A 32 -16.16 20.56 5.86
N SER A 33 -16.72 19.66 6.67
CA SER A 33 -15.95 18.76 7.51
C SER A 33 -15.48 17.56 6.69
N TYR A 34 -14.25 17.12 6.92
CA TYR A 34 -13.65 15.98 6.24
C TYR A 34 -13.15 14.96 7.26
N SER A 35 -13.38 13.66 7.04
CA SER A 35 -12.98 12.63 8.01
C SER A 35 -11.88 11.73 7.44
N ILE A 36 -10.72 11.68 8.10
CA ILE A 36 -9.61 10.80 7.72
C ILE A 36 -9.15 9.97 8.93
N GLY A 37 -9.08 8.66 8.78
CA GLY A 37 -8.61 7.76 9.84
C GLY A 37 -9.39 7.89 11.16
N GLY A 38 -10.68 8.22 11.11
CA GLY A 38 -11.53 8.41 12.29
C GLY A 38 -11.42 9.79 12.96
N ARG A 39 -10.64 10.72 12.39
CA ARG A 39 -10.55 12.12 12.86
C ARG A 39 -11.34 13.04 11.94
N SER A 40 -12.12 13.95 12.52
CA SER A 40 -12.79 15.03 11.80
C SER A 40 -11.86 16.24 11.67
N LEU A 41 -11.65 16.67 10.45
CA LEU A 41 -10.88 17.84 10.04
C LEU A 41 -11.83 18.95 9.63
N THR A 42 -11.57 20.15 10.13
CA THR A 42 -12.36 21.35 9.86
C THR A 42 -11.43 22.56 9.67
N ARG A 43 -11.97 23.76 9.45
CA ARG A 43 -11.19 24.98 9.20
C ARG A 43 -10.19 25.30 10.30
N VAL A 44 -10.47 24.92 11.55
CA VAL A 44 -9.52 25.11 12.66
C VAL A 44 -8.28 24.21 12.53
N ASN A 45 -8.37 23.13 11.76
CA ASN A 45 -7.27 22.19 11.52
C ASN A 45 -6.48 22.52 10.24
N ALA A 46 -6.75 23.65 9.56
CA ALA A 46 -6.09 23.99 8.30
C ALA A 46 -4.55 23.93 8.39
N ALA A 47 -3.98 24.41 9.49
CA ALA A 47 -2.53 24.34 9.72
C ALA A 47 -2.03 22.88 9.83
N GLU A 48 -2.77 22.00 10.51
CA GLU A 48 -2.44 20.57 10.59
C GLU A 48 -2.51 19.90 9.22
N ILE A 49 -3.53 20.21 8.42
CA ILE A 49 -3.71 19.66 7.08
C ILE A 49 -2.51 20.05 6.19
N LEU A 50 -2.09 21.32 6.22
CA LEU A 50 -0.93 21.79 5.45
C LEU A 50 0.37 21.08 5.89
N ASN A 51 0.60 20.96 7.20
CA ASN A 51 1.76 20.23 7.73
C ASN A 51 1.78 18.76 7.26
N GLN A 52 0.61 18.11 7.22
CA GLN A 52 0.48 16.74 6.74
C GLN A 52 0.76 16.64 5.24
N ILE A 53 0.24 17.56 4.43
CA ILE A 53 0.55 17.65 2.99
C ILE A 53 2.07 17.73 2.77
N GLU A 54 2.76 18.66 3.43
CA GLU A 54 4.21 18.82 3.31
C GLU A 54 4.99 17.58 3.80
N PHE A 55 4.48 16.91 4.84
CA PHE A 55 5.08 15.66 5.33
C PHE A 55 4.99 14.55 4.26
N TRP A 56 3.81 14.32 3.70
CA TRP A 56 3.60 13.27 2.70
C TRP A 56 4.28 13.60 1.37
N GLU A 57 4.29 14.86 0.96
CA GLU A 57 5.03 15.32 -0.22
C GLU A 57 6.53 15.02 -0.08
N ARG A 58 7.16 15.43 1.03
CA ARG A 58 8.57 15.11 1.30
C ARG A 58 8.82 13.60 1.29
N ARG A 59 7.85 12.81 1.76
CA ARG A 59 7.95 11.36 1.78
C ARG A 59 7.83 10.75 0.39
N VAL A 60 6.90 11.23 -0.44
CA VAL A 60 6.78 10.89 -1.86
C VAL A 60 8.07 11.22 -2.61
N VAL A 61 8.60 12.42 -2.43
CA VAL A 61 9.87 12.85 -3.06
C VAL A 61 11.02 11.93 -2.64
N ARG A 62 11.17 11.61 -1.34
CA ARG A 62 12.20 10.67 -0.87
C ARG A 62 12.03 9.26 -1.46
N LEU A 63 10.81 8.75 -1.55
CA LEU A 63 10.53 7.41 -2.08
C LEU A 63 10.70 7.37 -3.62
N SER A 64 10.38 8.46 -4.31
CA SER A 64 10.54 8.61 -5.76
C SER A 64 12.02 8.71 -6.15
N ASN A 65 12.78 9.58 -5.45
CA ASN A 65 14.23 9.73 -5.65
C ASN A 65 15.02 8.51 -5.14
N GLY A 66 14.44 7.74 -4.21
CA GLY A 66 14.98 6.49 -3.67
C GLY A 66 14.81 5.25 -4.56
N ARG A 67 14.40 5.38 -5.84
CA ARG A 67 14.37 4.27 -6.83
C ARG A 67 15.72 3.55 -7.05
N GLY A 68 16.80 3.94 -6.35
CA GLY A 68 18.09 3.25 -6.25
C GLY A 68 18.50 2.73 -4.87
N GLY A 69 17.62 2.66 -3.87
CA GLY A 69 18.01 2.31 -2.49
C GLY A 69 17.08 1.30 -1.81
N ILE A 70 17.56 0.06 -1.71
CA ILE A 70 16.99 -1.11 -1.01
C ILE A 70 15.97 -1.91 -1.85
N ARG A 71 16.52 -2.82 -2.66
CA ARG A 71 15.82 -4.03 -3.13
C ARG A 71 15.82 -5.04 -1.99
N VAL A 72 14.78 -5.08 -1.17
CA VAL A 72 14.61 -6.24 -0.28
C VAL A 72 14.15 -7.42 -1.13
N ARG A 73 15.11 -8.26 -1.55
CA ARG A 73 14.81 -9.61 -2.00
C ARG A 73 14.38 -10.40 -0.77
N TYR A 74 13.08 -10.42 -0.49
CA TYR A 74 12.55 -11.44 0.41
C TYR A 74 12.64 -12.78 -0.34
N ALA A 75 13.58 -13.62 0.10
CA ALA A 75 13.60 -15.03 -0.26
C ALA A 75 12.32 -15.67 0.29
N GLN A 76 11.39 -15.98 -0.61
CA GLN A 76 10.18 -16.72 -0.28
C GLN A 76 10.53 -18.20 -0.14
N SER A 77 10.92 -18.62 1.06
CA SER A 77 10.90 -20.04 1.43
C SER A 77 9.55 -20.37 2.07
N ASN A 78 8.48 -20.39 1.27
CA ASN A 78 7.23 -21.05 1.65
C ASN A 78 7.18 -22.43 0.99
N GLY A 79 8.00 -23.35 1.48
CA GLY A 79 7.79 -24.78 1.30
C GLY A 79 6.78 -25.26 2.36
N GLN A 80 5.49 -24.99 2.15
CA GLN A 80 4.43 -25.65 2.91
C GLN A 80 3.95 -26.87 2.13
N GLY A 81 4.12 -28.04 2.74
CA GLY A 81 3.63 -29.31 2.22
C GLY A 81 2.12 -29.48 2.31
N GLN A 82 1.63 -30.38 1.47
CA GLN A 82 0.43 -31.24 1.60
C GLN A 82 0.36 -32.03 0.27
N GLN A 83 0.82 -33.29 0.21
CA GLN A 83 0.07 -34.51 0.52
C GLN A 83 -1.36 -34.51 -0.04
N GLY A 84 -1.61 -35.37 -1.03
CA GLY A 84 -2.95 -35.84 -1.40
C GLY A 84 -3.12 -36.08 -2.89
N GLY A 85 -3.15 -37.35 -3.31
CA GLY A 85 -3.68 -37.73 -4.63
C GLY A 85 -3.01 -38.93 -5.28
N GLN A 86 -3.36 -40.14 -4.83
CA GLN A 86 -3.22 -41.36 -5.63
C GLN A 86 -4.04 -41.24 -6.91
N GLY A 87 -3.43 -41.59 -8.04
CA GLY A 87 -4.10 -41.75 -9.33
C GLY A 87 -3.14 -42.37 -10.33
N SER A 88 -3.18 -43.70 -10.44
CA SER A 88 -2.46 -44.49 -11.43
C SER A 88 -2.68 -43.96 -12.85
N PRO A 89 -1.64 -43.74 -13.67
CA PRO A 89 -1.81 -43.80 -15.11
C PRO A 89 -1.76 -45.26 -15.55
N SER A 90 -2.90 -45.95 -15.40
CA SER A 90 -3.17 -47.15 -16.18
C SER A 90 -3.59 -46.69 -17.58
N ASN A 91 -2.65 -46.51 -18.51
CA ASN A 91 -2.97 -46.58 -19.94
C ASN A 91 -1.73 -46.88 -20.80
N SER A 92 -1.35 -48.15 -20.87
CA SER A 92 -0.48 -48.68 -21.93
C SER A 92 -1.36 -49.45 -22.92
N GLY A 93 -2.29 -48.75 -23.56
CA GLY A 93 -3.10 -49.28 -24.66
C GLY A 93 -2.39 -49.01 -26.00
N ILE A 94 -1.49 -49.92 -26.38
CA ILE A 94 -1.03 -50.06 -27.77
C ILE A 94 -2.07 -50.93 -28.49
N PRO A 95 -2.60 -50.48 -29.62
CA PRO A 95 -2.74 -51.40 -30.74
C PRO A 95 -2.24 -50.81 -32.07
N TRP A 96 -1.83 -51.74 -32.93
CA TRP A 96 -1.58 -51.60 -34.37
C TRP A 96 -2.85 -51.21 -35.13
#